data_AF-A0A9P8DYZ3-F1
#
_entry.id   AF-A0A9P8DYZ3-F1
#
_cell.length_a   1.000
_cell.length_b   1.000
_cell.length_c   1.000
_cell.angle_alpha   90.00
_cell.angle_beta   90.00
_cell.angle_gamma   90.00
#
_symmetry.space_group_name_H-M   'P 1'
#
loop_
_entity.id
_entity.type
_entity.pdbx_description
1 polymer ?
#
loop_
_entity_poly.entity_id
_entity_poly.type
_entity_poly.pdbx_seq_one_letter_code
_entity_poly.pdbx_strand_id
1 'polypeptide(L)'
;VTAGSVSVRSVEEIAGVVPDRTVSRLVQALQPNTRASVYDAVSRVVQDLIAEGWSATQLVSQLYEQILMDDSIDNPKKNRIVMSFSQTDKRLIDGSDEHLTILDLSLQIAGALAGS
;
A
#
# COMPACT_ATOMS: atom_id res chain seq x y z
N VAL A 1 -15.15 -17.38 32.57
CA VAL A 1 -15.02 -16.61 31.30
C VAL A 1 -13.79 -15.73 31.46
N THR A 2 -12.64 -16.15 30.93
CA THR A 2 -11.45 -15.30 30.88
C THR A 2 -11.65 -14.31 29.74
N ALA A 3 -11.98 -13.06 30.08
CA ALA A 3 -12.02 -11.99 29.08
C ALA A 3 -10.64 -11.89 28.44
N GLY A 4 -10.51 -12.30 27.17
CA GLY A 4 -9.28 -12.10 26.41
C GLY A 4 -8.96 -10.61 26.41
N SER A 5 -7.75 -10.24 26.80
CA SER A 5 -7.32 -8.85 26.85
C SER A 5 -7.51 -8.22 25.47
N VAL A 6 -8.36 -7.20 25.37
CA VAL A 6 -8.54 -6.44 24.13
C VAL A 6 -7.22 -5.74 23.82
N SER A 7 -6.58 -6.14 22.73
CA SER A 7 -5.34 -5.53 22.23
C SER A 7 -5.64 -4.67 21.00
N VAL A 8 -4.78 -3.70 20.69
CA VAL A 8 -4.88 -2.88 19.47
C VAL A 8 -5.03 -3.76 18.23
N ARG A 9 -4.21 -4.82 18.14
CA ARG A 9 -4.29 -5.81 17.07
C ARG A 9 -5.65 -6.51 16.97
N SER A 10 -6.26 -6.84 18.10
CA SER A 10 -7.60 -7.46 18.12
C SER A 10 -8.67 -6.50 17.61
N VAL A 11 -8.51 -5.19 17.84
CA VAL A 11 -9.40 -4.16 17.30
C VAL A 11 -9.16 -3.96 15.79
N GLU A 12 -7.91 -3.91 15.34
CA GLU A 12 -7.54 -3.77 13.93
C GLU A 12 -8.05 -4.93 13.06
N GLU A 13 -7.88 -6.18 13.52
CA GLU A 13 -8.34 -7.38 12.82
C GLU A 13 -9.88 -7.41 12.69
N ILE A 14 -10.62 -6.96 13.72
CA ILE A 14 -12.09 -6.88 13.68
C ILE A 14 -12.57 -5.69 12.84
N ALA A 15 -11.81 -4.58 12.83
CA ALA A 15 -12.11 -3.38 12.07
C ALA A 15 -11.72 -3.48 10.58
N GLY A 16 -11.06 -4.56 10.16
CA GLY A 16 -10.58 -4.75 8.80
C GLY A 16 -9.42 -3.83 8.41
N VAL A 17 -8.73 -3.27 9.41
CA VAL A 17 -7.57 -2.38 9.24
C VAL A 17 -6.37 -3.22 8.83
N VAL A 18 -5.70 -2.85 7.73
CA VAL A 18 -4.49 -3.55 7.32
C VAL A 18 -3.40 -3.32 8.38
N PRO A 19 -2.70 -4.35 8.86
CA PRO A 19 -1.68 -4.20 9.89
C PRO A 19 -0.53 -3.31 9.41
N ASP A 20 -0.02 -2.44 10.27
CA ASP A 20 1.09 -1.53 9.96
C ASP A 20 2.29 -2.24 9.33
N ARG A 21 2.62 -3.43 9.85
CA ARG A 21 3.73 -4.25 9.30
C ARG A 21 3.55 -4.56 7.81
N THR A 22 2.33 -4.73 7.35
CA THR A 22 2.00 -5.07 5.96
C THR A 22 2.15 -3.83 5.08
N VAL A 23 1.65 -2.68 5.54
CA VAL A 23 1.84 -1.39 4.85
C VAL A 23 3.32 -1.03 4.79
N SER A 24 4.05 -1.14 5.91
CA SER A 24 5.49 -0.85 5.95
C SER A 24 6.31 -1.77 5.05
N ARG A 25 5.95 -3.07 4.94
CA ARG A 25 6.56 -4.00 3.98
C ARG A 25 6.37 -3.52 2.54
N LEU A 26 5.18 -3.04 2.21
CA LEU A 26 4.90 -2.49 0.88
C LEU A 26 5.71 -1.20 0.66
N VAL A 27 5.66 -0.24 1.58
CA VAL A 27 6.44 1.01 1.50
C VAL A 27 7.93 0.74 1.29
N GLN A 28 8.49 -0.26 1.98
CA GLN A 28 9.89 -0.66 1.79
C GLN A 28 10.15 -1.23 0.40
N ALA A 29 9.23 -2.04 -0.14
CA ALA A 29 9.35 -2.60 -1.49
C ALA A 29 9.23 -1.55 -2.61
N LEU A 30 8.53 -0.44 -2.34
CA LEU A 30 8.39 0.70 -3.27
C LEU A 30 9.68 1.51 -3.42
N GLN A 31 10.61 1.42 -2.46
CA GLN A 31 11.82 2.23 -2.47
C GLN A 31 12.76 1.84 -3.62
N PRO A 32 13.44 2.82 -4.25
CA PRO A 32 14.44 2.53 -5.27
C PRO A 32 15.51 1.57 -4.74
N ASN A 33 15.72 0.45 -5.42
CA ASN A 33 16.70 -0.56 -5.04
C ASN A 33 17.67 -0.81 -6.19
N THR A 34 18.98 -0.70 -5.92
CA THR A 34 20.04 -0.92 -6.91
C THR A 34 20.48 -2.38 -7.02
N ARG A 35 20.06 -3.23 -6.09
CA ARG A 35 20.50 -4.63 -5.97
C ARG A 35 19.45 -5.65 -6.42
N ALA A 36 18.20 -5.25 -6.55
CA ALA A 36 17.09 -6.13 -6.90
C ALA A 36 16.05 -5.41 -7.76
N SER A 37 15.33 -6.19 -8.57
CA SER A 37 14.19 -5.69 -9.33
C SER A 37 13.11 -5.17 -8.38
N VAL A 38 12.78 -3.88 -8.51
CA VAL A 38 11.66 -3.26 -7.79
C VAL A 38 10.35 -3.98 -8.11
N TYR A 39 10.16 -4.40 -9.37
CA TYR A 39 8.99 -5.16 -9.76
C TYR A 39 8.85 -6.47 -8.97
N ASP A 40 9.92 -7.26 -8.85
CA ASP A 40 9.86 -8.55 -8.15
C ASP A 40 9.58 -8.36 -6.66
N ALA A 41 10.15 -7.32 -6.04
CA ALA A 41 9.91 -6.99 -4.65
C ALA A 41 8.44 -6.57 -4.42
N VAL A 42 7.92 -5.66 -5.24
CA VAL A 42 6.54 -5.19 -5.16
C VAL A 42 5.55 -6.32 -5.44
N SER A 43 5.74 -7.07 -6.54
CA SER A 43 4.85 -8.16 -6.94
C SER A 43 4.72 -9.22 -5.86
N ARG A 44 5.82 -9.58 -5.19
CA ARG A 44 5.78 -10.52 -4.06
C ARG A 44 4.95 -9.99 -2.89
N VAL A 45 5.14 -8.74 -2.49
CA VAL A 45 4.39 -8.16 -1.36
C VAL A 45 2.90 -8.02 -1.70
N VAL A 46 2.56 -7.62 -2.92
CA VAL A 46 1.16 -7.52 -3.37
C VAL A 46 0.50 -8.91 -3.40
N GLN A 47 1.20 -9.93 -3.91
CA GLN A 47 0.70 -11.30 -3.91
C GLN A 47 0.41 -11.81 -2.49
N ASP A 48 1.31 -11.55 -1.53
CA ASP A 48 1.12 -11.91 -0.13
C ASP A 48 -0.10 -11.19 0.46
N LEU A 49 -0.25 -9.90 0.19
CA LEU A 49 -1.35 -9.09 0.73
C LEU A 49 -2.72 -9.60 0.28
N ILE A 50 -2.85 -9.93 -1.01
CA ILE A 50 -4.08 -10.51 -1.56
C ILE A 50 -4.32 -11.91 -1.00
N ALA A 51 -3.27 -12.72 -0.85
CA ALA A 51 -3.38 -14.06 -0.26
C ALA A 51 -3.76 -14.05 1.23
N GLU A 52 -3.34 -13.02 1.97
CA GLU A 52 -3.72 -12.77 3.36
C GLU A 52 -5.17 -12.26 3.50
N GLY A 53 -5.83 -11.89 2.39
CA GLY A 53 -7.24 -11.48 2.36
C GLY A 53 -7.49 -10.04 2.80
N TRP A 54 -6.47 -9.18 2.75
CA TRP A 54 -6.61 -7.76 3.12
C TRP A 54 -7.36 -6.97 2.05
N SER A 55 -8.19 -6.02 2.50
CA SER A 55 -8.92 -5.12 1.62
C SER A 55 -7.97 -4.19 0.84
N ALA A 56 -8.10 -4.20 -0.49
CA ALA A 56 -7.35 -3.31 -1.37
C ALA A 56 -7.67 -1.83 -1.11
N THR A 57 -8.94 -1.48 -0.90
CA THR A 57 -9.37 -0.10 -0.62
C THR A 57 -8.81 0.42 0.71
N GLN A 58 -8.79 -0.43 1.74
CA GLN A 58 -8.19 -0.08 3.03
C GLN A 58 -6.68 0.11 2.91
N LEU A 59 -5.98 -0.79 2.20
CA LEU A 59 -4.55 -0.67 1.93
C LEU A 59 -4.23 0.65 1.22
N VAL A 60 -4.99 0.98 0.17
CA VAL A 60 -4.83 2.23 -0.60
C VAL A 60 -4.97 3.45 0.30
N SER A 61 -5.95 3.45 1.20
CA SER A 61 -6.18 4.54 2.13
C SER A 61 -5.03 4.72 3.12
N GLN A 62 -4.54 3.63 3.72
CA GLN A 62 -3.42 3.69 4.66
C GLN A 62 -2.09 4.04 3.98
N LEU A 63 -1.85 3.49 2.79
CA LEU A 63 -0.64 3.81 2.01
C LEU A 63 -0.64 5.28 1.59
N TYR A 64 -1.81 5.83 1.23
CA TYR A 64 -1.97 7.26 0.94
C TYR A 64 -1.55 8.13 2.13
N GLU A 65 -2.04 7.81 3.34
CA GLU A 65 -1.68 8.54 4.56
C GLU A 65 -0.16 8.49 4.81
N GLN A 66 0.47 7.30 4.71
CA GLN A 66 1.91 7.17 4.93
C GLN A 66 2.73 7.98 3.92
N ILE A 67 2.39 7.94 2.63
CA ILE A 67 3.11 8.72 1.60
C ILE A 67 2.92 10.22 1.80
N LEU A 68 1.71 10.66 2.16
CA LEU A 68 1.41 12.08 2.35
C LEU A 68 2.17 12.65 3.56
N MET A 69 2.26 11.88 4.65
CA MET A 69 2.95 12.25 5.88
C MET A 69 4.49 12.10 5.81
N ASP A 70 5.04 11.47 4.77
CA ASP A 70 6.48 11.30 4.63
C ASP A 70 7.15 12.59 4.11
N ASP A 71 7.76 13.36 5.01
CA ASP A 71 8.46 14.61 4.68
C ASP A 71 9.76 14.40 3.88
N SER A 72 10.22 13.17 3.68
CA SER A 72 11.39 12.88 2.82
C SER A 72 11.04 12.86 1.33
N ILE A 73 9.75 12.85 0.98
CA ILE A 73 9.28 12.85 -0.41
C ILE A 73 8.95 14.29 -0.84
N ASP A 74 9.62 14.76 -1.89
CA ASP A 74 9.38 16.10 -2.43
C ASP A 74 7.95 16.29 -2.96
N ASN A 75 7.41 17.51 -2.81
CA ASN A 75 6.05 17.86 -3.23
C ASN A 75 5.71 17.49 -4.68
N PRO A 76 6.58 17.69 -5.69
CA PRO A 76 6.28 17.27 -7.06
C PRO A 76 6.05 15.75 -7.19
N LYS A 77 6.79 14.94 -6.44
CA LYS A 77 6.62 13.48 -6.39
C LYS A 77 5.32 13.11 -5.70
N LYS A 78 5.03 13.72 -4.54
CA LYS A 78 3.76 13.55 -3.82
C LYS A 78 2.58 13.86 -4.74
N ASN A 79 2.60 14.97 -5.47
CA ASN A 79 1.53 15.35 -6.40
C ASN A 79 1.29 14.29 -7.48
N ARG A 80 2.34 13.72 -8.07
CA ARG A 80 2.22 12.65 -9.08
C ARG A 80 1.65 11.38 -8.46
N ILE A 81 2.11 11.00 -7.28
CA ILE A 81 1.65 9.81 -6.55
C ILE A 81 0.17 9.95 -6.17
N VAL A 82 -0.24 11.11 -5.64
CA VAL A 82 -1.63 11.38 -5.26
C VAL A 82 -2.58 11.25 -6.46
N MET A 83 -2.16 11.64 -7.66
CA MET A 83 -2.96 11.41 -8.87
C MET A 83 -3.15 9.91 -9.18
N SER A 84 -2.11 9.09 -9.01
CA SER A 84 -2.21 7.63 -9.14
C SER A 84 -3.16 7.02 -8.12
N PHE A 85 -3.17 7.54 -6.88
CA PHE A 85 -4.13 7.12 -5.86
C PHE A 85 -5.57 7.39 -6.29
N SER A 86 -5.91 8.59 -6.77
CA SER A 86 -7.27 8.92 -7.20
C SER A 86 -7.77 8.03 -8.36
N GLN A 87 -6.90 7.73 -9.33
CA GLN A 87 -7.25 6.82 -10.43
C GLN A 87 -7.47 5.39 -9.95
N THR A 88 -6.68 4.94 -8.98
CA THR A 88 -6.77 3.60 -8.39
C THR A 88 -8.03 3.46 -7.56
N ASP A 89 -8.34 4.44 -6.71
CA ASP A 89 -9.55 4.47 -5.90
C ASP A 89 -10.81 4.36 -6.77
N LYS A 90 -10.88 5.16 -7.85
CA LYS A 90 -11.95 5.05 -8.85
C LYS A 90 -12.06 3.64 -9.43
N ARG A 91 -10.93 3.04 -9.85
CA ARG A 91 -10.92 1.69 -10.43
C ARG A 91 -11.39 0.62 -9.44
N LEU A 92 -11.03 0.73 -8.17
CA LEU A 92 -11.50 -0.18 -7.12
C LEU A 92 -13.01 -0.04 -6.91
N ILE A 93 -13.54 1.19 -6.85
CA ILE A 93 -14.98 1.45 -6.77
C ILE A 93 -15.74 0.88 -7.97
N ASP A 94 -15.16 1.00 -9.17
CA ASP A 94 -15.72 0.46 -10.41
C ASP A 94 -15.61 -1.08 -10.49
N GLY A 95 -15.08 -1.77 -9.46
CA GLY A 95 -15.02 -3.23 -9.36
C GLY A 95 -13.87 -3.88 -10.13
N SER A 96 -12.76 -3.18 -10.33
CA SER A 96 -11.56 -3.74 -10.96
C SER A 96 -10.93 -4.89 -10.15
N ASP A 97 -10.09 -5.69 -10.82
CA ASP A 97 -9.28 -6.73 -10.17
C ASP A 97 -8.31 -6.11 -9.14
N GLU A 98 -8.46 -6.48 -7.88
CA GLU A 98 -7.70 -5.89 -6.78
C GLU A 98 -6.19 -6.14 -6.91
N HIS A 99 -5.79 -7.35 -7.30
CA HIS A 99 -4.37 -7.70 -7.41
C HIS A 99 -3.68 -6.84 -8.48
N LEU A 100 -4.25 -6.77 -9.69
CA LEU A 100 -3.69 -5.95 -10.77
C LEU A 100 -3.74 -4.46 -10.46
N THR A 101 -4.81 -3.99 -9.83
CA THR A 101 -4.98 -2.57 -9.49
C THR A 101 -3.99 -2.12 -8.42
N ILE A 102 -3.75 -2.92 -7.37
CA ILE A 102 -2.73 -2.63 -6.35
C ILE A 102 -1.31 -2.75 -6.91
N LEU A 103 -1.05 -3.75 -7.76
CA LEU A 103 0.25 -3.91 -8.40
C LEU A 103 0.59 -2.70 -9.28
N ASP A 104 -0.36 -2.26 -10.12
CA ASP A 104 -0.19 -1.08 -10.97
C ASP A 104 0.06 0.19 -10.15
N LEU A 105 -0.78 0.47 -9.14
CA LEU A 105 -0.56 1.61 -8.24
C LEU A 105 0.85 1.57 -7.63
N SER A 106 1.25 0.42 -7.09
CA SER A 106 2.53 0.25 -6.43
C SER A 106 3.70 0.53 -7.38
N LEU A 107 3.64 0.05 -8.62
CA LEU A 107 4.69 0.30 -9.62
C LEU A 107 4.73 1.76 -10.07
N GLN A 108 3.56 2.42 -10.20
CA GLN A 108 3.50 3.86 -10.50
C GLN A 108 4.12 4.70 -9.38
N ILE A 109 3.86 4.35 -8.11
CA ILE A 109 4.48 5.01 -6.96
C ILE A 109 5.99 4.81 -6.99
N ALA A 110 6.46 3.57 -7.14
CA ALA A 110 7.89 3.26 -7.16
C ALA A 110 8.63 4.01 -8.29
N GLY A 111 8.01 4.09 -9.47
CA GLY A 111 8.51 4.89 -10.59
C GLY A 111 8.58 6.39 -10.28
N ALA A 112 7.57 6.94 -9.60
CA ALA A 112 7.56 8.34 -9.18
C ALA A 112 8.60 8.64 -8.08
N LEU A 113 8.89 7.70 -7.19
CA LEU A 113 9.94 7.83 -6.18
C LEU A 113 11.34 7.81 -6.81
N ALA A 114 11.54 6.95 -7.81
CA ALA A 114 12.82 6.81 -8.52
C ALA A 114 13.11 7.95 -9.52
N GLY A 115 12.08 8.54 -10.13
CA GLY A 115 12.22 9.65 -11.07
C GLY A 115 12.56 10.96 -10.37
N SER A 116 13.33 11.83 -11.02
CA SER A 116 13.65 13.19 -10.57
C SER A 116 12.49 14.16 -10.79
#